data_AF-A0A1T7N1V4-F1
#
_entry.id   AF-A0A1T7N1V4-F1
#
_cell.length_a   1.000
_cell.length_b   1.000
_cell.length_c   1.000
_cell.angle_alpha   90.00
_cell.angle_beta   90.00
_cell.angle_gamma   90.00
#
_symmetry.space_group_name_H-M   'P 1'
#
loop_
_entity.id
_entity.type
_entity.pdbx_description
1 polymer ?
#
loop_
_entity_poly.entity_id
_entity_poly.type
_entity_poly.pdbx_seq_one_letter_code
_entity_poly.pdbx_strand_id
1 'polypeptide(L)'
;MWAVLYASMAVSAWLVWRSHPARENRVPLAVYGVQLVLNLAWTPLFFGLGWRGTAFIEIFVLWAFIAATVALFWHRSRWAAILLLPYLTWTTFAVVLNFSVWQLNN
;
A
#
# COMPACT_ATOMS: atom_id res chain seq x y z
N MET A 1 0.16 3.15 14.78
CA MET A 1 -0.38 3.53 13.45
C MET A 1 -0.46 2.34 12.48
N TRP A 2 0.63 1.60 12.25
CA TRP A 2 0.65 0.40 11.39
C TRP A 2 -0.41 -0.64 11.70
N ALA A 3 -0.63 -0.98 12.98
CA ALA A 3 -1.65 -1.96 13.35
C ALA A 3 -3.07 -1.59 12.90
N VAL A 4 -3.43 -0.30 12.93
CA VAL A 4 -4.74 0.19 12.48
C VAL A 4 -4.88 0.09 10.96
N LEU A 5 -3.78 0.36 10.24
CA LEU A 5 -3.72 0.25 8.78
C LEU A 5 -3.79 -1.21 8.32
N TYR A 6 -3.09 -2.11 9.00
CA TYR A 6 -3.18 -3.54 8.76
C TYR A 6 -4.57 -4.09 9.11
N ALA A 7 -5.18 -3.59 10.18
CA ALA A 7 -6.55 -3.95 10.54
C ALA A 7 -7.55 -3.45 9.48
N SER A 8 -7.46 -2.20 9.01
CA SER A 8 -8.36 -1.67 7.99
C SER A 8 -8.20 -2.36 6.64
N MET A 9 -6.98 -2.75 6.31
CA MET A 9 -6.62 -3.60 5.17
C MET A 9 -7.23 -5.00 5.27
N ALA A 10 -7.09 -5.68 6.42
CA ALA A 10 -7.66 -7.00 6.65
C ALA A 10 -9.20 -6.97 6.58
N VAL A 11 -9.83 -5.95 7.17
CA VAL A 11 -11.28 -5.76 7.10
C VAL A 11 -11.75 -5.50 5.67
N SER A 12 -10.98 -4.72 4.89
CA SER A 12 -11.29 -4.45 3.48
C SER A 12 -11.20 -5.72 2.62
N ALA A 13 -10.16 -6.53 2.80
CA ALA A 13 -9.99 -7.81 2.11
C ALA A 13 -11.11 -8.80 2.50
N TRP A 14 -11.49 -8.84 3.77
CA TRP A 14 -12.59 -9.68 4.26
C TRP A 14 -13.94 -9.27 3.67
N LEU A 15 -14.21 -7.97 3.54
CA LEU A 15 -15.43 -7.45 2.89
C LEU A 15 -15.52 -7.88 1.43
N VAL A 16 -14.44 -7.72 0.66
CA VAL A 16 -14.40 -8.13 -0.76
C VAL A 16 -14.56 -9.64 -0.89
N TRP A 17 -13.88 -10.40 -0.01
CA TRP A 17 -13.98 -11.86 0.03
C TRP A 17 -15.41 -12.35 0.27
N ARG A 18 -16.16 -11.67 1.15
CA ARG A 18 -17.54 -12.05 1.49
C ARG A 18 -18.57 -11.63 0.44
N SER A 19 -18.34 -10.55 -0.29
CA SER A 19 -19.35 -9.97 -1.19
C SER A 19 -19.33 -10.51 -2.63
N HIS A 20 -18.27 -11.20 -3.07
CA HIS A 20 -18.11 -11.61 -4.49
C HIS A 20 -17.65 -13.08 -4.63
N PRO A 21 -17.98 -13.75 -5.76
CA PRO A 21 -17.53 -15.12 -6.03
C PRO A 21 -16.00 -15.25 -6.09
N ALA A 22 -15.46 -16.37 -5.61
CA ALA A 22 -14.03 -16.59 -5.42
C ALA A 22 -13.15 -16.37 -6.68
N ARG A 23 -13.69 -16.57 -7.89
CA ARG A 23 -12.97 -16.32 -9.16
C ARG A 23 -12.61 -14.85 -9.36
N GLU A 24 -13.51 -13.97 -8.95
CA GLU A 24 -13.38 -12.54 -9.11
C GLU A 24 -12.50 -11.90 -8.02
N ASN A 25 -12.31 -12.59 -6.89
CA ASN A 25 -11.53 -12.09 -5.76
C ASN A 25 -10.03 -12.40 -5.82
N ARG A 26 -9.59 -13.29 -6.72
CA ARG A 26 -8.19 -13.73 -6.82
C ARG A 26 -7.22 -12.59 -7.13
N VAL A 27 -7.53 -11.75 -8.10
CA VAL A 27 -6.67 -10.63 -8.52
C VAL A 27 -6.51 -9.59 -7.40
N PRO A 28 -7.59 -9.05 -6.80
CA PRO A 28 -7.45 -8.08 -5.71
C PRO A 28 -6.75 -8.66 -4.47
N LEU A 29 -6.96 -9.93 -4.11
CA LEU A 29 -6.21 -10.57 -3.01
C LEU A 29 -4.73 -10.77 -3.34
N ALA A 30 -4.38 -11.10 -4.59
CA ALA A 30 -2.99 -11.25 -5.00
C ALA A 30 -2.25 -9.90 -4.95
N VAL A 31 -2.85 -8.84 -5.48
CA VAL A 31 -2.31 -7.47 -5.43
C VAL A 31 -2.12 -7.02 -3.97
N TYR A 32 -3.11 -7.32 -3.11
CA TYR A 32 -3.02 -7.08 -1.68
C TYR A 32 -1.86 -7.84 -1.00
N GLY A 33 -1.64 -9.11 -1.36
CA GLY A 33 -0.51 -9.89 -0.86
C GLY A 33 0.84 -9.29 -1.25
N VAL A 34 0.99 -8.87 -2.51
CA VAL A 34 2.22 -8.23 -3.01
C VAL A 34 2.45 -6.89 -2.31
N GLN A 35 1.40 -6.09 -2.14
CA GLN A 35 1.44 -4.84 -1.40
C GLN A 35 1.95 -5.03 0.04
N LEU A 36 1.55 -6.11 0.71
CA LEU A 36 1.95 -6.41 2.09
C LEU A 36 3.42 -6.83 2.18
N VAL A 37 3.90 -7.62 1.21
CA VAL A 37 5.33 -7.98 1.10
C VAL A 37 6.19 -6.75 0.82
N LEU A 38 5.80 -5.91 -0.13
CA LEU A 38 6.45 -4.62 -0.41
C LEU A 38 6.45 -3.74 0.85
N ASN A 39 5.37 -3.76 1.62
CA ASN A 39 5.32 -2.95 2.84
C ASN A 39 6.31 -3.45 3.90
N LEU A 40 6.46 -4.76 4.03
CA LEU A 40 7.44 -5.37 4.93
C LEU A 40 8.88 -5.09 4.47
N ALA A 41 9.13 -5.07 3.17
CA ALA A 41 10.44 -4.79 2.57
C ALA A 41 10.89 -3.34 2.80
N TRP A 42 9.95 -2.40 2.94
CA TRP A 42 10.26 -0.98 3.05
C TRP A 42 11.05 -0.60 4.29
N THR A 43 10.68 -1.20 5.43
CA THR A 43 11.33 -0.90 6.70
C THR A 43 12.83 -1.26 6.69
N PRO A 44 13.26 -2.48 6.31
CA PRO A 44 14.67 -2.83 6.21
C PRO A 44 15.41 -2.14 5.04
N LEU A 45 14.74 -1.80 3.93
CA LEU A 45 15.37 -1.05 2.84
C LEU A 45 15.69 0.40 3.24
N PHE A 46 14.76 1.08 3.91
CA PHE A 46 14.95 2.46 4.34
C PHE A 46 15.87 2.58 5.57
N PHE A 47 15.65 1.75 6.61
CA PHE A 47 16.41 1.83 7.86
C PHE A 47 17.67 0.93 7.91
N GLY A 48 17.68 -0.20 7.20
CA GLY A 48 18.77 -1.18 7.30
C GLY A 48 19.92 -0.93 6.33
N LEU A 49 19.63 -0.53 5.09
CA LEU A 49 20.64 -0.36 4.04
C LEU A 49 21.09 1.10 3.84
N GLY A 50 20.33 2.08 4.33
CA GLY A 50 20.65 3.50 4.18
C GLY A 50 20.68 4.00 2.72
N TRP A 51 20.24 3.17 1.77
CA TRP A 51 20.22 3.49 0.34
C TRP A 51 18.98 4.30 0.00
N ARG A 52 19.05 5.60 0.32
CA ARG A 52 17.96 6.58 0.15
C ARG A 52 17.37 6.62 -1.26
N GLY A 53 18.18 6.37 -2.30
CA GLY A 53 17.72 6.31 -3.69
C GLY A 53 16.89 5.06 -4.03
N THR A 54 17.28 3.89 -3.54
CA THR A 54 16.55 2.63 -3.79
C THR A 54 15.27 2.56 -2.97
N ALA A 55 15.29 3.11 -1.76
CA ALA A 55 14.09 3.22 -0.93
C ALA A 55 13.03 4.17 -1.53
N PHE A 56 13.45 5.18 -2.33
CA PHE A 56 12.51 6.02 -3.09
C PHE A 56 11.78 5.23 -4.19
N ILE A 57 12.51 4.43 -4.97
CA ILE A 57 11.90 3.59 -6.01
C ILE A 57 10.91 2.61 -5.37
N GLU A 58 11.31 1.98 -4.28
CA GLU A 58 10.48 1.02 -3.58
C GLU A 58 9.21 1.65 -2.97
N ILE A 59 9.32 2.81 -2.32
CA ILE A 59 8.14 3.48 -1.74
C ILE A 59 7.17 3.95 -2.84
N PHE A 60 7.69 4.32 -4.02
CA PHE A 60 6.88 4.64 -5.19
C PHE A 60 6.16 3.40 -5.75
N VAL A 61 6.84 2.25 -5.81
CA VAL A 61 6.24 0.96 -6.20
C VAL A 61 5.15 0.56 -5.20
N LEU A 62 5.41 0.68 -3.91
CA LEU A 62 4.41 0.46 -2.85
C LEU A 62 3.19 1.37 -3.06
N TRP A 63 3.41 2.67 -3.32
CA TRP A 63 2.35 3.64 -3.57
C TRP A 63 1.49 3.25 -4.78
N ALA A 64 2.12 2.84 -5.89
CA ALA A 64 1.42 2.37 -7.08
C ALA A 64 0.57 1.12 -6.80
N PHE A 65 1.10 0.18 -6.01
CA PHE A 65 0.34 -0.98 -5.57
C PHE A 65 -0.84 -0.61 -4.68
N ILE A 66 -0.67 0.33 -3.73
CA ILE A 66 -1.78 0.83 -2.90
C ILE A 66 -2.87 1.45 -3.77
N ALA A 67 -2.49 2.32 -4.71
CA ALA A 67 -3.42 2.97 -5.63
C ALA A 67 -4.18 1.94 -6.48
N ALA A 68 -3.49 0.90 -6.98
CA ALA A 68 -4.10 -0.19 -7.71
C ALA A 68 -5.10 -0.98 -6.83
N THR A 69 -4.75 -1.29 -5.58
CA THR A 69 -5.66 -1.95 -4.63
C THR A 69 -6.89 -1.08 -4.35
N VAL A 70 -6.70 0.23 -4.14
CA VAL A 70 -7.79 1.19 -3.94
C VAL A 70 -8.71 1.22 -5.16
N ALA A 71 -8.17 1.29 -6.39
CA ALA A 71 -8.96 1.32 -7.62
C ALA A 71 -9.75 0.02 -7.84
N LEU A 72 -9.12 -1.14 -7.61
CA LEU A 72 -9.77 -2.46 -7.66
C LEU A 72 -10.89 -2.57 -6.62
N PHE A 73 -10.65 -2.08 -5.41
CA PHE A 73 -11.62 -2.12 -4.32
C PHE A 73 -12.73 -1.09 -4.53
N TRP A 74 -12.45 0.05 -5.15
CA TRP A 74 -13.45 1.08 -5.46
C TRP A 74 -14.55 0.55 -6.37
N HIS A 75 -14.17 -0.29 -7.34
CA HIS A 75 -15.12 -0.90 -8.26
C HIS A 75 -15.99 -1.98 -7.59
N ARG A 76 -15.51 -2.60 -6.51
CA ARG A 76 -16.18 -3.71 -5.79
C ARG A 76 -16.95 -3.26 -4.55
N SER A 77 -16.33 -2.44 -3.71
CA SER A 77 -16.86 -1.94 -2.44
C SER A 77 -16.25 -0.58 -2.09
N ARG A 78 -17.07 0.45 -2.22
CA ARG A 78 -16.74 1.86 -1.92
C ARG A 78 -16.22 2.02 -0.49
N TRP A 79 -16.82 1.30 0.46
CA TRP A 79 -16.43 1.30 1.86
C TRP A 79 -15.02 0.74 2.07
N ALA A 80 -14.69 -0.35 1.38
CA ALA A 80 -13.36 -0.95 1.45
C ALA A 80 -12.28 -0.01 0.88
N ALA A 81 -12.60 0.73 -0.18
CA ALA A 81 -11.69 1.74 -0.73
C ALA A 81 -11.52 2.97 0.19
N ILE A 82 -12.59 3.42 0.86
CA ILE A 82 -12.52 4.51 1.84
C ILE A 82 -11.62 4.13 3.03
N LEU A 83 -11.64 2.87 3.49
CA LEU A 83 -10.74 2.40 4.55
C LEU A 83 -9.25 2.46 4.16
N LEU A 84 -8.95 2.45 2.86
CA LEU A 84 -7.59 2.54 2.32
C LEU A 84 -7.15 3.98 1.99
N LEU A 85 -8.07 4.94 1.91
CA LEU A 85 -7.74 6.36 1.70
C LEU A 85 -6.75 6.92 2.74
N PRO A 86 -6.92 6.69 4.06
CA PRO A 86 -5.95 7.16 5.06
C PRO A 86 -4.56 6.59 4.82
N TYR A 87 -4.48 5.34 4.34
CA TYR A 87 -3.22 4.69 4.02
C TYR A 87 -2.54 5.35 2.81
N LEU A 88 -3.31 5.63 1.75
CA LEU A 88 -2.81 6.32 0.57
C LEU A 88 -2.30 7.74 0.91
N THR A 89 -3.01 8.47 1.78
CA THR A 89 -2.55 9.79 2.26
C THR A 89 -1.24 9.69 3.01
N TRP A 90 -1.11 8.70 3.91
CA TRP A 90 0.14 8.46 4.64
C TRP A 90 1.30 8.08 3.70
N THR A 91 1.07 7.18 2.74
CA THR A 91 2.13 6.79 1.80
C THR A 91 2.52 7.95 0.89
N THR A 92 1.57 8.80 0.50
CA THR A 92 1.86 10.03 -0.27
C THR A 92 2.76 10.96 0.52
N PHE A 93 2.49 11.14 1.82
CA PHE A 93 3.38 11.91 2.70
C PHE A 93 4.78 11.30 2.77
N ALA A 94 4.89 9.97 2.89
CA ALA A 94 6.17 9.28 2.93
C ALA A 94 6.95 9.39 1.60
N VAL A 95 6.26 9.36 0.45
CA VAL A 95 6.85 9.57 -0.89
C VAL A 95 7.44 10.98 -0.99
N VAL A 96 6.67 12.01 -0.58
CA VAL A 96 7.14 13.41 -0.60
C VAL A 96 8.34 13.60 0.34
N LEU A 97 8.30 13.02 1.54
CA LEU A 97 9.42 13.07 2.48
C LEU A 97 10.69 12.44 1.87
N ASN A 98 10.55 11.26 1.26
CA ASN A 98 11.66 10.59 0.57
C ASN A 98 12.19 11.41 -0.61
N PHE A 99 11.29 12.01 -1.38
CA PHE A 99 11.64 12.89 -2.50
C PHE A 99 12.45 14.11 -2.02
N SER A 100 12.00 14.79 -0.96
CA SER A 100 12.74 15.92 -0.37
C SER A 100 14.11 15.51 0.16
N VAL A 101 14.22 14.31 0.78
CA VAL A 101 15.51 13.78 1.26
C VAL A 101 16.45 13.46 0.09
N TRP A 102 15.93 12.91 -1.01
CA TRP A 102 16.73 12.67 -2.23
C TRP A 102 17.20 13.98 -2.87
N GLN A 103 16.32 14.97 -2.94
CA GLN A 103 16.61 16.28 -3.52
C GLN A 103 17.65 17.08 -2.71
N LEU A 104 17.68 16.91 -1.38
CA LEU A 104 18.66 17.53 -0.49
C LEU A 104 20.02 16.81 -0.45
N ASN A 105 20.10 15.59 -0.97
CA ASN A 105 21.33 14.77 -0.98
C ASN A 105 22.01 14.76 -2.37
N ASN A 106 21.61 15.67 -3.27
CA ASN A 106 22.18 15.90 -4.59
C ASN A 106 22.65 17.35 -4.70
#